data_AF-A0A7C5PKR5-F1
#
_entry.id   AF-A0A7C5PKR5-F1
#
_cell.length_a   1.000
_cell.length_b   1.000
_cell.length_c   1.000
_cell.angle_alpha   90.00
_cell.angle_beta   90.00
_cell.angle_gamma   90.00
#
_symmetry.space_group_name_H-M   'P 1'
#
loop_
_entity.id
_entity.type
_entity.pdbx_description
1 polymer ?
#
loop_
_entity_poly.entity_id
_entity_poly.type
_entity_poly.pdbx_seq_one_letter_code
_entity_poly.pdbx_strand_id
1 'polypeptide(L)'
;MLDWTDRWCRYFLRCISRRTLLYTEMVTTGALLHGDPARFLDFDPAEHPLALQLGGSDPDELAACARLAAEWGYDEVNLNVGCPSDRVQSGRFGACLMAEPALVADCVAAMSEAGEAPVTVKHRIGIDHMDDY
;
A
#
# COMPACT_ATOMS: atom_id res chain seq x y z
N MET A 1 3.92 1.60 -8.98
CA MET A 1 5.22 1.04 -9.41
C MET A 1 6.33 1.94 -8.89
N LEU A 2 7.25 1.39 -8.10
CA LEU A 2 8.37 2.15 -7.52
C LEU A 2 9.21 2.82 -8.61
N ASP A 3 9.65 4.05 -8.35
CA ASP A 3 10.38 4.98 -9.23
C ASP A 3 9.64 5.41 -10.51
N TRP A 4 8.34 5.06 -10.65
CA TRP A 4 7.55 5.36 -11.84
C TRP A 4 6.24 6.07 -11.54
N THR A 5 5.42 5.54 -10.63
CA THR A 5 4.10 6.11 -10.33
C THR A 5 4.18 7.13 -9.20
N ASP A 6 5.15 8.04 -9.30
CA ASP A 6 5.19 9.25 -8.47
C ASP A 6 4.02 10.19 -8.83
N ARG A 7 3.86 11.29 -8.08
CA ARG A 7 2.75 12.22 -8.31
C ARG A 7 2.76 12.86 -9.70
N TRP A 8 3.95 13.07 -10.28
CA TRP A 8 4.08 13.71 -11.60
C TRP A 8 3.61 12.78 -12.71
N CYS A 9 4.01 11.51 -12.65
CA CYS A 9 3.56 10.48 -13.57
C CYS A 9 2.06 10.22 -13.40
N ARG A 10 1.55 10.13 -12.17
CA ARG A 10 0.12 9.95 -11.92
C ARG A 10 -0.71 11.11 -12.46
N TYR A 11 -0.26 12.35 -12.28
CA TYR A 11 -0.90 13.51 -12.89
C TYR A 11 -0.92 13.43 -14.42
N PHE A 12 0.19 13.05 -15.04
CA PHE A 12 0.25 12.82 -16.49
C PHE A 12 -0.73 11.72 -16.95
N LEU A 13 -0.79 10.60 -16.23
CA LEU A 13 -1.74 9.51 -16.51
C LEU A 13 -3.20 9.98 -16.38
N ARG A 14 -3.50 10.89 -15.45
CA ARG A 14 -4.82 11.52 -15.32
C ARG A 14 -5.20 12.36 -16.54
N CYS A 15 -4.24 13.00 -17.21
CA CYS A 15 -4.49 13.69 -18.47
C CYS A 15 -4.91 12.73 -19.60
N ILE A 16 -4.53 11.45 -19.52
CA ILE A 16 -4.90 10.41 -20.49
C ILE A 16 -6.27 9.80 -20.15
N SER A 17 -6.52 9.49 -18.88
CA SER A 17 -7.77 8.88 -18.43
C SER A 17 -8.30 9.56 -17.18
N ARG A 18 -9.59 9.94 -17.22
CA ARG A 18 -10.29 10.53 -16.07
C ARG A 18 -10.89 9.49 -15.11
N ARG A 19 -10.86 8.20 -15.45
CA ARG A 19 -11.60 7.15 -14.70
C ARG A 19 -10.72 6.06 -14.09
N THR A 20 -9.46 5.96 -14.51
CA THR A 20 -8.56 4.92 -14.02
C THR A 20 -8.25 5.16 -12.54
N LEU A 21 -8.33 4.10 -11.73
CA LEU A 21 -7.78 4.09 -10.37
C LEU A 21 -6.26 4.11 -10.47
N LEU A 22 -5.64 5.15 -9.91
CA LEU A 22 -4.19 5.26 -9.85
C LEU A 22 -3.68 4.68 -8.54
N TYR A 23 -2.46 4.16 -8.55
CA TYR A 23 -1.78 3.68 -7.34
C TYR A 23 -0.51 4.48 -7.15
N THR A 24 -0.19 4.79 -5.89
CA THR A 24 1.11 5.34 -5.51
C THR A 24 2.24 4.33 -5.79
N GLU A 25 3.46 4.79 -5.58
CA GLU A 25 4.55 3.89 -5.23
C GLU A 25 4.26 3.17 -3.91
N MET A 26 4.95 2.06 -3.65
CA MET A 26 4.85 1.39 -2.35
C MET A 26 5.60 2.22 -1.31
N VAL A 27 4.91 2.63 -0.24
CA VAL A 27 5.47 3.40 0.87
C VAL A 27 5.48 2.53 2.13
N THR A 28 6.60 2.50 2.86
CA THR A 28 6.67 1.68 4.08
C THR A 28 6.00 2.36 5.27
N THR A 29 5.47 1.59 6.23
CA THR A 29 4.90 2.14 7.47
C THR A 29 5.89 3.03 8.20
N GLY A 30 7.14 2.56 8.38
CA GLY A 30 8.19 3.33 9.04
C GLY A 30 8.53 4.66 8.34
N ALA A 31 8.39 4.76 7.02
CA ALA A 31 8.61 6.02 6.30
C ALA A 31 7.53 7.07 6.62
N LEU A 32 6.29 6.61 6.88
CA LEU A 32 5.20 7.49 7.28
C LEU A 32 5.23 7.80 8.79
N LEU A 33 5.47 6.81 9.64
CA LEU A 33 5.39 6.99 11.09
C LEU A 33 6.62 7.67 11.70
N HIS A 34 7.77 7.57 11.05
CA HIS A 34 9.04 8.08 11.58
C HIS A 34 9.77 9.03 10.63
N GLY A 35 9.24 9.23 9.43
CA GLY A 35 9.80 10.12 8.42
C GLY A 35 9.00 11.42 8.27
N ASP A 36 8.92 11.88 7.02
CA ASP A 36 8.11 13.04 6.61
C ASP A 36 6.95 12.53 5.75
N PRO A 37 5.73 12.40 6.31
CA PRO A 37 4.58 11.87 5.60
C PRO A 37 4.23 12.67 4.34
N ALA A 38 4.30 14.00 4.39
CA ALA A 38 3.89 14.87 3.29
C ALA A 38 4.70 14.58 2.02
N ARG A 39 6.00 14.27 2.18
CA ARG A 39 6.86 13.86 1.07
C ARG A 39 6.32 12.64 0.30
N PHE A 40 5.66 11.71 0.98
CA PHE A 40 5.15 10.47 0.39
C PHE A 40 3.67 10.53 0.06
N LEU A 41 2.89 11.32 0.80
CA LEU A 41 1.44 11.35 0.75
C LEU A 41 0.87 12.52 -0.06
N ASP A 42 1.63 13.58 -0.32
CA ASP A 42 1.11 14.70 -1.10
C ASP A 42 0.80 14.31 -2.55
N PHE A 43 -0.42 14.62 -2.98
CA PHE A 43 -0.91 14.43 -4.34
C PHE A 43 -1.73 15.66 -4.81
N ASP A 44 -1.89 15.82 -6.12
CA ASP A 44 -2.79 16.82 -6.69
C ASP A 44 -4.23 16.30 -6.67
N PRO A 45 -5.24 17.09 -6.26
CA PRO A 45 -6.64 16.65 -6.23
C PRO A 45 -7.19 16.09 -7.55
N ALA A 46 -6.60 16.44 -8.69
CA ALA A 46 -6.97 15.85 -9.98
C ALA A 46 -6.66 14.35 -10.06
N GLU A 47 -5.74 13.83 -9.23
CA GLU A 47 -5.31 12.43 -9.27
C GLU A 47 -6.42 11.44 -8.90
N HIS A 48 -7.49 11.87 -8.24
CA HIS A 48 -8.61 11.00 -7.88
C HIS A 48 -9.27 10.29 -9.09
N PRO A 49 -9.67 9.01 -8.94
CA PRO A 49 -9.49 8.17 -7.75
C PRO A 49 -8.05 7.63 -7.61
N LEU A 50 -7.55 7.60 -6.37
CA LEU A 50 -6.16 7.29 -6.01
C LEU A 50 -6.08 6.36 -4.78
N ALA A 51 -5.31 5.28 -4.93
CA ALA A 51 -5.00 4.32 -3.89
C ALA A 51 -3.57 4.49 -3.35
N LEU A 52 -3.41 4.52 -2.02
CA LEU A 52 -2.10 4.43 -1.36
C LEU A 52 -1.71 2.96 -1.20
N GLN A 53 -0.52 2.58 -1.66
CA GLN A 53 0.03 1.25 -1.39
C GLN A 53 1.04 1.28 -0.24
N LEU A 54 0.74 0.54 0.83
CA LEU A 54 1.57 0.38 2.02
C LEU A 54 2.41 -0.90 1.96
N GLY A 55 3.62 -0.83 2.53
CA GLY A 55 4.47 -1.97 2.87
C GLY A 55 4.75 -2.02 4.37
N GLY A 56 4.33 -3.10 5.02
CA GLY A 56 4.52 -3.33 6.45
C GLY A 56 3.92 -4.66 6.86
N SER A 57 4.12 -5.05 8.11
CA SER A 57 3.63 -6.31 8.69
C SER A 57 3.18 -6.21 10.13
N ASP A 58 3.24 -5.03 10.73
CA ASP A 58 2.76 -4.77 12.07
C ASP A 58 1.32 -4.20 11.97
N PRO A 59 0.30 -4.86 12.56
CA PRO A 59 -1.08 -4.41 12.47
C PRO A 59 -1.32 -3.00 13.01
N ASP A 60 -0.65 -2.61 14.12
CA ASP A 60 -0.86 -1.32 14.76
C ASP A 60 -0.24 -0.19 13.93
N GLU A 61 0.96 -0.41 13.37
CA GLU A 61 1.59 0.53 12.44
C GLU A 61 0.75 0.71 11.17
N LEU A 62 0.26 -0.39 10.60
CA LEU A 62 -0.58 -0.36 9.40
C LEU A 62 -1.91 0.35 9.65
N ALA A 63 -2.54 0.12 10.80
CA ALA A 63 -3.73 0.84 11.23
C ALA A 63 -3.47 2.35 11.37
N ALA A 64 -2.34 2.75 11.94
CA ALA A 64 -1.95 4.16 12.03
C ALA A 64 -1.75 4.79 10.64
N CYS A 65 -1.08 4.09 9.72
CA CYS A 65 -0.92 4.55 8.34
C CYS A 65 -2.24 4.60 7.56
N ALA A 66 -3.17 3.67 7.80
CA ALA A 66 -4.49 3.69 7.17
C ALA A 66 -5.32 4.91 7.60
N ARG A 67 -5.28 5.27 8.90
CA ARG A 67 -5.86 6.55 9.39
C ARG A 67 -5.25 7.75 8.70
N LEU A 68 -3.92 7.80 8.63
CA LEU A 68 -3.20 8.89 7.99
C LEU A 68 -3.57 9.04 6.52
N ALA A 69 -3.75 7.91 5.81
CA ALA A 69 -4.19 7.91 4.42
C ALA A 69 -5.60 8.48 4.25
N ALA A 70 -6.53 8.13 5.15
CA ALA A 70 -7.89 8.68 5.14
C ALA A 70 -7.87 10.21 5.42
N GLU A 71 -7.05 10.66 6.37
CA GLU A 71 -6.86 12.09 6.67
C GLU A 71 -6.27 12.86 5.48
N TRP A 72 -5.37 12.24 4.71
CA TRP A 72 -4.84 12.81 3.46
C TRP A 72 -5.82 12.74 2.28
N GLY A 73 -6.94 12.02 2.44
CA GLY A 73 -8.00 11.93 1.45
C GLY A 73 -7.83 10.84 0.39
N TYR A 74 -7.03 9.80 0.63
CA TYR A 74 -6.94 8.66 -0.29
C TYR A 74 -8.28 7.91 -0.41
N ASP A 75 -8.61 7.44 -1.62
CA ASP A 75 -9.86 6.71 -1.89
C ASP A 75 -9.77 5.22 -1.53
N GLU A 76 -8.56 4.68 -1.40
CA GLU A 76 -8.29 3.26 -1.10
C GLU A 76 -6.93 3.13 -0.39
N VAL A 77 -6.83 2.18 0.53
CA VAL A 77 -5.56 1.76 1.15
C VAL A 77 -5.26 0.32 0.75
N ASN A 78 -4.12 0.09 0.11
CA ASN A 78 -3.72 -1.21 -0.41
C ASN A 78 -2.51 -1.77 0.34
N LEU A 79 -2.59 -3.01 0.82
CA LEU A 79 -1.45 -3.70 1.43
C LEU A 79 -0.68 -4.49 0.36
N ASN A 80 0.64 -4.25 0.27
CA ASN A 80 1.51 -5.02 -0.61
C ASN A 80 1.91 -6.36 0.03
N VAL A 81 1.42 -7.45 -0.56
CA VAL A 81 1.70 -8.84 -0.19
C VAL A 81 2.32 -9.58 -1.38
N GLY A 82 3.09 -8.89 -2.23
CA GLY A 82 3.54 -9.45 -3.51
C GLY A 82 4.92 -9.02 -4.02
N CYS A 83 5.59 -8.06 -3.38
CA CYS A 83 6.95 -7.68 -3.78
C CYS A 83 7.96 -8.76 -3.35
N PRO A 84 8.71 -9.39 -4.27
CA PRO A 84 9.64 -10.47 -3.92
C PRO A 84 11.06 -9.97 -3.58
N SER A 85 11.34 -8.67 -3.62
CA SER A 85 12.72 -8.17 -3.53
C SER A 85 13.34 -8.39 -2.15
N ASP A 86 14.65 -8.62 -2.12
CA ASP A 86 15.40 -8.96 -0.90
C ASP A 86 15.26 -7.88 0.20
N ARG A 87 15.26 -6.60 -0.19
CA ARG A 87 15.07 -5.47 0.74
C ARG A 87 13.72 -5.55 1.45
N VAL A 88 12.68 -5.97 0.74
CA VAL A 88 11.31 -6.07 1.24
C VAL A 88 11.17 -7.29 2.16
N GLN A 89 11.78 -8.42 1.79
CA GLN A 89 11.84 -9.60 2.66
C GLN A 89 12.57 -9.31 3.97
N SER A 90 13.70 -8.59 3.92
CA SER A 90 14.46 -8.22 5.14
C SER A 90 13.68 -7.29 6.07
N GLY A 91 12.75 -6.50 5.53
CA GLY A 91 11.82 -5.67 6.29
C GLY A 91 10.55 -6.39 6.74
N ARG A 92 10.40 -7.69 6.43
CA ARG A 92 9.23 -8.54 6.73
C ARG A 92 7.92 -8.12 6.06
N PHE A 93 7.94 -7.53 4.87
CA PHE A 93 6.70 -7.23 4.11
C PHE A 93 6.77 -7.76 2.68
N GLY A 94 5.71 -7.59 1.89
CA GLY A 94 5.65 -8.08 0.50
C GLY A 94 5.38 -9.58 0.40
N ALA A 95 6.02 -10.26 -0.56
CA ALA A 95 5.67 -11.64 -0.91
C ALA A 95 5.91 -12.65 0.23
N CYS A 96 6.83 -12.38 1.16
CA CYS A 96 7.05 -13.26 2.32
C CYS A 96 5.81 -13.39 3.21
N LEU A 97 4.95 -12.37 3.25
CA LEU A 97 3.69 -12.41 4.01
C LEU A 97 2.68 -13.42 3.44
N MET A 98 2.87 -13.89 2.21
CA MET A 98 2.03 -14.96 1.66
C MET A 98 2.22 -16.29 2.42
N ALA A 99 3.32 -16.46 3.15
CA ALA A 99 3.54 -17.60 4.06
C ALA A 99 2.87 -17.43 5.43
N GLU A 100 2.38 -16.23 5.76
CA GLU A 100 1.80 -15.87 7.05
C GLU A 100 0.36 -15.33 6.86
N PRO A 101 -0.59 -16.12 6.30
CA PRO A 101 -1.93 -15.62 5.94
C PRO A 101 -2.74 -15.13 7.15
N ALA A 102 -2.52 -15.69 8.34
CA ALA A 102 -3.13 -15.22 9.58
C ALA A 102 -2.67 -13.79 9.92
N LEU A 103 -1.37 -13.50 9.80
CA LEU A 103 -0.83 -12.16 10.01
C LEU A 103 -1.39 -11.17 8.98
N VAL A 104 -1.50 -11.58 7.72
CA VAL A 104 -2.14 -10.73 6.68
C VAL A 104 -3.59 -10.42 7.05
N ALA A 105 -4.34 -11.39 7.56
CA ALA A 105 -5.71 -11.18 8.03
C ALA A 105 -5.77 -10.19 9.20
N ASP A 106 -4.89 -10.33 10.19
CA ASP A 106 -4.80 -9.41 11.33
C ASP A 106 -4.46 -7.98 10.89
N CYS A 107 -3.50 -7.83 9.96
CA CYS A 107 -3.15 -6.54 9.38
C CYS A 107 -4.32 -5.89 8.63
N VAL A 108 -5.00 -6.64 7.76
CA VAL A 108 -6.15 -6.13 6.98
C VAL A 108 -7.31 -5.75 7.91
N ALA A 109 -7.58 -6.55 8.95
CA ALA A 109 -8.59 -6.23 9.95
C ALA A 109 -8.27 -4.93 10.68
N ALA A 110 -7.05 -4.80 11.20
CA ALA A 110 -6.62 -3.59 11.90
C ALA A 110 -6.67 -2.33 11.01
N MET A 111 -6.25 -2.43 9.75
CA MET A 111 -6.37 -1.33 8.78
C MET A 111 -7.83 -0.94 8.53
N SER A 112 -8.71 -1.92 8.38
CA SER A 112 -10.13 -1.72 8.06
C SER A 112 -10.91 -1.12 9.24
N GLU A 113 -10.53 -1.46 10.47
CA GLU A 113 -11.12 -0.88 11.69
C GLU A 113 -10.65 0.55 11.94
N ALA A 114 -9.46 0.91 11.46
CA ALA A 114 -8.83 2.18 11.76
C ALA A 114 -9.29 3.33 10.84
N GLY A 115 -9.59 3.07 9.57
CA GLY A 115 -9.94 4.08 8.57
C GLY A 115 -11.25 3.82 7.83
N GLU A 116 -11.76 4.82 7.14
CA GLU A 116 -13.01 4.71 6.37
C GLU A 116 -12.79 4.25 4.92
N ALA A 117 -11.57 4.43 4.39
CA ALA A 117 -11.23 4.05 3.02
C ALA A 117 -11.21 2.51 2.88
N PRO A 118 -11.73 1.95 1.78
CA PRO A 118 -11.63 0.53 1.48
C PRO A 118 -10.19 0.01 1.58
N VAL A 119 -10.02 -1.11 2.27
CA VAL A 119 -8.75 -1.82 2.35
C VAL A 119 -8.71 -2.95 1.33
N THR A 120 -7.65 -2.99 0.52
CA THR A 120 -7.43 -4.03 -0.50
C THR A 120 -6.05 -4.66 -0.34
N VAL A 121 -5.84 -5.82 -0.98
CA VAL A 121 -4.56 -6.53 -0.96
C VAL A 121 -4.06 -6.77 -2.37
N LYS A 122 -2.79 -6.45 -2.63
CA LYS A 122 -2.10 -6.81 -3.88
C LYS A 122 -1.09 -7.91 -3.60
N HIS A 123 -1.35 -9.12 -4.09
CA HIS A 123 -0.51 -10.30 -3.89
C HIS A 123 -0.11 -10.98 -5.22
N ARG A 124 0.71 -12.04 -5.13
CA ARG A 124 1.03 -12.95 -6.26
C ARG A 124 0.10 -14.17 -6.21
N ILE A 125 0.13 -15.00 -7.26
CA ILE A 125 -0.60 -16.28 -7.27
C ILE A 125 -0.07 -17.30 -6.25
N GLY A 126 1.22 -17.18 -5.87
CA GLY A 126 1.89 -18.07 -4.92
C GLY A 126 3.32 -17.58 -4.65
N ILE A 127 4.01 -18.27 -3.75
CA ILE A 127 5.45 -18.17 -3.52
C ILE A 127 6.08 -19.54 -3.71
N ASP A 128 7.34 -19.56 -4.15
CA ASP A 128 8.01 -20.77 -4.61
C ASP A 128 7.95 -21.90 -3.57
N HIS A 129 7.78 -23.14 -4.05
CA HIS A 129 7.70 -24.37 -3.25
C HIS A 129 6.50 -24.49 -2.30
N MET A 130 5.48 -23.64 -2.46
CA MET A 130 4.19 -23.77 -1.76
C MET A 130 3.03 -23.80 -2.77
N ASP A 131 2.96 -24.91 -3.52
CA ASP A 131 1.93 -25.16 -4.54
C ASP A 131 0.72 -25.96 -4.02
N ASP A 132 0.70 -26.30 -2.72
CA ASP A 132 -0.39 -27.06 -2.12
C ASP A 132 -1.57 -26.12 -1.84
N TYR A 133 -2.63 -26.26 -2.65
CA TYR A 133 -3.86 -25.45 -2.64
C TYR A 133 -5.01 -26.17 -1.93
#